data_AF-A0A367M0B3-F1
#
_entry.id   AF-A0A367M0B3-F1
#
_cell.length_a   1.000
_cell.length_b   1.000
_cell.length_c   1.000
_cell.angle_alpha   90.00
_cell.angle_beta   90.00
_cell.angle_gamma   90.00
#
_symmetry.space_group_name_H-M   'P 1'
#
loop_
_entity.id
_entity.type
_entity.pdbx_description
1 polymer ?
#
loop_
_entity_poly.entity_id
_entity_poly.type
_entity_poly.pdbx_seq_one_letter_code
_entity_poly.pdbx_strand_id
1 'polypeptide(L)'
;EVLAAVPSVRPDVSVIHAQKADRKGNVLLWGILGVQKEAALAAKRCIVTVEEIVDELDAPMNACVLPSWALSAVCLVPGGAHPSYAHGYYERDNRFYQDWDPIARDRESFTAWIDEYIRGTEDFGAFQAKLAEGKR
;
A
#
# COMPACT_ATOMS: atom_id res chain seq x y z
N GLU A 1 6.93 -6.52 41.44
CA GLU A 1 6.02 -6.91 40.34
C GLU A 1 6.86 -7.50 39.20
N VAL A 2 6.33 -8.47 38.46
CA VAL A 2 7.01 -9.08 37.30
C VAL A 2 6.25 -8.64 36.04
N LEU A 3 6.96 -8.00 35.11
CA LEU A 3 6.40 -7.50 33.85
C LEU A 3 6.96 -8.28 32.66
N ALA A 4 6.15 -8.44 31.61
CA ALA A 4 6.59 -8.98 30.33
C ALA A 4 7.30 -7.89 29.51
N ALA A 5 8.49 -8.19 28.99
CA ALA A 5 9.19 -7.34 28.04
C ALA A 5 9.07 -7.91 26.62
N VAL A 6 8.76 -7.05 25.64
CA VAL A 6 8.63 -7.42 24.23
C VAL A 6 9.79 -6.80 23.45
N PRO A 7 10.51 -7.56 22.58
CA PRO A 7 11.60 -7.01 21.80
C PRO A 7 11.11 -5.99 20.76
N SER A 8 11.97 -5.04 20.40
CA SER A 8 11.68 -4.08 19.32
C SER A 8 11.56 -4.79 17.97
N VAL A 9 10.52 -4.46 17.20
CA VAL A 9 10.40 -4.86 15.79
C VAL A 9 11.29 -3.95 14.94
N ARG A 10 12.25 -4.52 14.22
CA ARG A 10 13.24 -3.80 13.40
C ARG A 10 13.34 -4.41 11.99
N PRO A 11 12.40 -4.09 11.09
CA PRO A 11 12.40 -4.68 9.74
C PRO A 11 13.62 -4.24 8.92
N ASP A 12 14.09 -5.11 8.02
CA ASP A 12 15.07 -4.68 7.01
C ASP A 12 14.42 -3.76 5.96
N VAL A 13 13.18 -4.08 5.57
CA VAL A 13 12.39 -3.31 4.62
C VAL A 13 10.95 -3.20 5.12
N SER A 14 10.37 -2.00 5.04
CA SER A 14 8.92 -1.79 5.10
C SER A 14 8.39 -1.32 3.75
N VAL A 15 7.16 -1.72 3.44
CA VAL A 15 6.41 -1.25 2.28
C VAL A 15 5.11 -0.64 2.78
N ILE A 16 4.86 0.62 2.41
CA ILE A 16 3.65 1.36 2.78
C ILE A 16 2.99 1.95 1.53
N HIS A 17 1.75 2.39 1.68
CA HIS A 17 1.02 3.07 0.62
C HIS A 17 0.47 4.40 1.15
N ALA A 18 0.72 5.47 0.41
CA ALA A 18 0.34 6.82 0.79
C ALA A 18 -0.39 7.52 -0.35
N GLN A 19 -1.00 8.65 -0.04
CA GLN A 19 -1.74 9.38 -1.05
C GLN A 19 -0.81 10.22 -1.94
N LYS A 20 0.02 11.08 -1.37
CA LYS A 20 0.83 12.04 -2.16
C LYS A 20 2.30 11.97 -1.83
N ALA A 21 3.13 12.22 -2.83
CA ALA A 21 4.52 12.63 -2.63
C ALA A 21 4.80 13.97 -3.31
N ASP A 22 5.74 14.75 -2.77
CA ASP A 22 6.26 15.91 -3.47
C ASP A 22 7.49 15.55 -4.33
N ARG A 23 7.93 16.51 -5.17
CA ARG A 23 9.14 16.38 -6.00
C ARG A 23 10.44 16.22 -5.20
N LYS A 24 10.42 16.53 -3.90
CA LYS A 24 11.56 16.37 -2.98
C LYS A 24 11.57 14.99 -2.30
N GLY A 25 10.55 14.16 -2.55
CA GLY A 25 10.40 12.82 -2.00
C GLY A 25 9.77 12.80 -0.61
N ASN A 26 9.22 13.91 -0.10
CA ASN A 26 8.40 13.88 1.11
C ASN A 26 7.05 13.25 0.79
N VAL A 27 6.51 12.47 1.71
CA VAL A 27 5.24 11.76 1.51
C VAL A 27 4.21 12.21 2.51
N LEU A 28 3.02 12.51 2.01
CA LEU A 28 1.86 12.92 2.79
C LEU A 28 0.88 11.76 2.92
N LEU A 29 0.55 11.44 4.18
CA LEU A 29 -0.48 10.48 4.56
C LEU A 29 -1.57 11.17 5.38
N TRP A 30 -2.83 10.81 5.15
CA TRP A 30 -3.95 11.25 6.00
C TRP A 30 -5.03 10.18 6.15
N GLY A 31 -5.97 10.44 7.07
CA GLY A 31 -7.02 9.49 7.44
C GLY A 31 -6.53 8.49 8.49
N ILE A 32 -6.95 7.23 8.36
CA ILE A 32 -6.59 6.17 9.30
C ILE A 32 -5.21 5.63 8.92
N LEU A 33 -4.17 6.08 9.63
CA LEU A 33 -2.78 5.76 9.29
C LEU A 33 -2.35 4.34 9.69
N GLY A 34 -3.07 3.69 10.62
CA GLY A 34 -2.64 2.42 11.21
C GLY A 34 -1.24 2.55 11.81
N VAL A 35 -0.34 1.62 11.44
CA VAL A 35 1.06 1.56 11.90
C VAL A 35 2.05 2.05 10.84
N GLN A 36 1.59 2.73 9.78
CA GLN A 36 2.44 3.04 8.62
C GLN A 36 3.64 3.92 8.96
N LYS A 37 3.45 4.94 9.81
CA LYS A 37 4.53 5.83 10.26
C LYS A 37 5.56 5.05 11.09
N GLU A 38 5.09 4.22 12.02
CA GLU A 38 5.93 3.39 12.87
C GLU A 38 6.71 2.36 12.04
N ALA A 39 6.06 1.72 11.06
CA ALA A 39 6.70 0.77 10.14
C ALA A 39 7.75 1.42 9.23
N ALA A 40 7.49 2.64 8.75
CA ALA A 40 8.45 3.41 7.97
C ALA A 40 9.69 3.77 8.81
N LEU A 41 9.50 4.26 10.03
CA LEU A 41 10.59 4.71 10.90
C LEU A 41 11.35 3.57 11.60
N ALA A 42 10.73 2.40 11.77
CA ALA A 42 11.37 1.24 12.39
C ALA A 42 12.26 0.45 11.42
N ALA A 43 12.05 0.59 10.11
CA ALA A 43 12.76 -0.19 9.10
C ALA A 43 14.11 0.43 8.70
N LYS A 44 15.06 -0.39 8.27
CA LYS A 44 16.32 0.11 7.68
C LYS A 44 16.09 0.78 6.33
N ARG A 45 15.08 0.33 5.57
CA ARG A 45 14.65 0.87 4.28
C ARG A 45 13.13 0.91 4.21
N CYS A 46 12.58 1.96 3.60
CA CYS A 46 11.15 2.11 3.40
C CYS A 46 10.85 2.39 1.93
N ILE A 47 10.02 1.54 1.31
CA ILE A 47 9.49 1.74 -0.03
C ILE A 47 8.05 2.22 0.12
N VAL A 48 7.71 3.33 -0.51
CA VAL A 48 6.35 3.86 -0.49
C VAL A 48 5.79 3.96 -1.88
N THR A 49 4.61 3.38 -2.07
CA THR A 49 3.79 3.61 -3.24
C THR A 49 2.86 4.78 -2.98
N VAL A 50 2.64 5.63 -3.99
CA VAL A 50 1.77 6.81 -3.88
C VAL A 50 0.75 6.88 -5.00
N GLU A 51 -0.41 7.45 -4.70
CA GLU A 51 -1.45 7.71 -5.69
C GLU A 51 -1.07 8.86 -6.63
N GLU A 52 -0.34 9.86 -6.13
CA GLU A 52 -0.05 11.08 -6.87
C GLU A 52 1.31 11.69 -6.50
N ILE A 53 1.99 12.29 -7.48
CA ILE A 53 3.16 13.14 -7.26
C ILE A 53 2.77 14.60 -7.56
N VAL A 54 2.89 15.46 -6.57
CA VAL A 54 2.49 16.88 -6.60
C VAL A 54 3.69 17.80 -6.44
N ASP A 55 3.52 19.08 -6.76
CA ASP A 55 4.57 20.08 -6.52
C ASP A 55 4.55 20.61 -5.08
N GLU A 56 3.35 20.75 -4.50
CA GLU A 56 3.12 21.11 -3.09
C GLU A 56 2.16 20.11 -2.44
N LEU A 57 2.45 19.71 -1.19
CA LEU A 57 1.69 18.66 -0.50
C LEU A 57 0.31 19.12 -0.01
N ASP A 58 0.15 20.40 0.33
CA ASP A 58 -1.08 20.97 0.92
C ASP A 58 -1.65 20.12 2.06
N ALA A 59 -0.79 19.80 3.03
CA ALA A 59 -1.11 18.87 4.11
C ALA A 59 -2.33 19.35 4.93
N PRO A 60 -3.43 18.56 5.01
CA PRO A 60 -4.58 18.93 5.83
C PRO A 60 -4.26 18.80 7.33
N MET A 61 -5.12 19.36 8.17
CA MET A 61 -4.99 19.21 9.62
C MET A 61 -4.90 17.73 10.02
N ASN A 62 -3.99 17.43 10.96
CA ASN A 62 -3.71 16.10 11.48
C ASN A 62 -3.13 15.09 10.46
N ALA A 63 -2.72 15.54 9.28
CA ALA A 63 -1.97 14.68 8.36
C ALA A 63 -0.55 14.41 8.87
N CYS A 64 0.05 13.33 8.36
CA CYS A 64 1.43 12.96 8.63
C CYS A 64 2.26 13.17 7.37
N VAL A 65 3.35 13.93 7.50
CA VAL A 65 4.36 14.04 6.45
C VAL A 65 5.56 13.20 6.85
N LEU A 66 5.84 12.14 6.09
CA LEU A 66 7.09 11.42 6.17
C LEU A 66 8.15 12.17 5.36
N PRO A 67 9.26 12.57 6.01
CA PRO A 67 10.31 13.29 5.32
C PRO A 67 11.10 12.37 4.38
N SER A 68 11.62 12.91 3.29
CA SER A 68 12.31 12.13 2.26
C SER A 68 13.49 11.30 2.77
N TRP A 69 14.18 11.73 3.83
CA TRP A 69 15.28 10.97 4.44
C TRP A 69 14.83 9.67 5.11
N ALA A 70 13.56 9.54 5.48
CA ALA A 70 13.00 8.30 6.04
C ALA A 70 12.65 7.28 4.95
N LEU A 71 12.70 7.68 3.67
CA LEU A 71 12.21 6.91 2.54
C LEU A 71 13.37 6.53 1.62
N SER A 72 13.37 5.27 1.20
CA SER A 72 14.37 4.72 0.28
C SER A 72 13.92 4.79 -1.18
N ALA A 73 12.61 4.71 -1.42
CA ALA A 73 12.02 4.84 -2.75
C ALA A 73 10.57 5.34 -2.66
N VAL A 74 10.20 6.21 -3.60
CA VAL A 74 8.82 6.68 -3.81
C VAL A 74 8.39 6.24 -5.21
N CYS A 75 7.31 5.47 -5.29
CA CYS A 75 6.83 4.89 -6.55
C CYS A 75 5.40 5.40 -6.83
N LEU A 76 5.19 6.04 -7.98
CA LEU A 76 3.84 6.41 -8.43
C LEU A 76 3.09 5.15 -8.87
N VAL A 77 2.07 4.74 -8.09
CA VAL A 77 1.26 3.54 -8.32
C VAL A 77 -0.20 3.86 -7.98
N PRO A 78 -0.94 4.54 -8.88
CA PRO A 78 -2.35 4.85 -8.67
C PRO A 78 -3.20 3.59 -8.53
N GLY A 79 -4.08 3.54 -7.53
CA GLY A 79 -4.83 2.35 -7.16
C GLY A 79 -4.02 1.32 -6.38
N GLY A 80 -2.85 1.68 -5.86
CA GLY A 80 -1.89 0.76 -5.24
C GLY A 80 -2.36 0.10 -3.94
N ALA A 81 -3.39 0.64 -3.29
CA ALA A 81 -4.01 0.04 -2.11
C ALA A 81 -5.17 -0.92 -2.44
N HIS A 82 -5.65 -0.98 -3.69
CA HIS A 82 -6.74 -1.91 -4.06
C HIS A 82 -6.37 -3.35 -3.66
N PRO A 83 -7.29 -4.12 -3.02
CA PRO A 83 -8.72 -3.88 -2.83
C PRO A 83 -9.11 -3.01 -1.62
N SER A 84 -8.14 -2.56 -0.83
CA SER A 84 -8.37 -1.60 0.26
C SER A 84 -8.71 -0.20 -0.29
N TYR A 85 -9.04 0.72 0.61
CA TYR A 85 -9.28 2.13 0.29
C TYR A 85 -7.98 2.93 0.32
N ALA A 86 -7.95 4.03 -0.45
CA ALA A 86 -7.03 5.14 -0.24
C ALA A 86 -7.88 6.39 0.05
N HIS A 87 -7.80 6.90 1.28
CA HIS A 87 -8.74 7.91 1.78
C HIS A 87 -8.69 9.19 0.92
N GLY A 88 -9.83 9.55 0.32
CA GLY A 88 -9.96 10.69 -0.60
C GLY A 88 -9.72 10.37 -2.08
N TYR A 89 -9.26 9.15 -2.42
CA TYR A 89 -9.02 8.71 -3.81
C TYR A 89 -10.04 7.66 -4.25
N TYR A 90 -10.23 6.59 -3.48
CA TYR A 90 -11.21 5.54 -3.76
C TYR A 90 -11.61 4.77 -2.51
N GLU A 91 -12.82 4.21 -2.55
CA GLU A 91 -13.38 3.35 -1.51
C GLU A 91 -12.84 1.91 -1.60
N ARG A 92 -13.07 1.15 -0.53
CA ARG A 92 -12.71 -0.26 -0.45
C ARG A 92 -13.59 -1.10 -1.39
N ASP A 93 -12.96 -2.00 -2.15
CA ASP A 93 -13.66 -2.95 -3.01
C ASP A 93 -14.17 -4.14 -2.20
N ASN A 94 -15.32 -3.97 -1.55
CA ASN A 94 -15.94 -5.01 -0.71
C ASN A 94 -16.27 -6.28 -1.50
N ARG A 95 -16.60 -6.16 -2.80
CA ARG A 95 -16.90 -7.31 -3.65
C ARG A 95 -15.66 -8.18 -3.81
N PHE A 96 -14.51 -7.55 -4.12
CA PHE A 96 -13.25 -8.29 -4.22
C PHE A 96 -12.90 -9.04 -2.93
N TYR A 97 -13.14 -8.45 -1.75
CA TYR A 97 -12.95 -9.15 -0.47
C TYR A 97 -13.86 -10.37 -0.29
N GLN A 98 -15.10 -10.31 -0.79
CA GLN A 98 -16.03 -11.46 -0.76
C GLN A 98 -15.58 -12.55 -1.73
N ASP A 99 -15.17 -12.16 -2.94
CA ASP A 99 -14.68 -13.09 -3.97
C ASP A 99 -13.33 -13.73 -3.59
N TRP A 100 -12.55 -13.09 -2.73
CA TRP A 100 -11.25 -13.60 -2.29
C TRP A 100 -11.34 -14.90 -1.50
N ASP A 101 -12.40 -15.11 -0.71
CA ASP A 101 -12.56 -16.33 0.10
C ASP A 101 -12.57 -17.60 -0.77
N PRO A 102 -13.42 -17.76 -1.80
CA PRO A 102 -13.35 -18.93 -2.67
C PRO A 102 -12.05 -18.99 -3.49
N ILE A 103 -11.45 -17.86 -3.88
CA ILE A 103 -10.17 -17.83 -4.62
C ILE A 103 -9.00 -18.36 -3.78
N ALA A 104 -8.96 -18.02 -2.49
CA ALA A 104 -7.83 -18.33 -1.62
C ALA A 104 -8.04 -19.61 -0.79
N ARG A 105 -9.23 -20.20 -0.81
CA ARG A 105 -9.60 -21.34 0.03
C ARG A 105 -8.81 -22.60 -0.31
N ASP A 106 -8.57 -22.85 -1.58
CA ASP A 106 -7.82 -24.02 -2.03
C ASP A 106 -6.55 -23.62 -2.79
N ARG A 107 -5.53 -24.48 -2.70
CA ARG A 107 -4.21 -24.18 -3.27
C ARG A 107 -4.25 -24.09 -4.80
N GLU A 108 -5.12 -24.85 -5.45
CA GLU A 108 -5.17 -24.94 -6.90
C GLU A 108 -5.79 -23.66 -7.48
N SER A 109 -6.97 -23.25 -6.99
CA SER A 109 -7.62 -22.00 -7.38
C SER A 109 -6.77 -20.78 -7.03
N PHE A 110 -6.13 -20.76 -5.86
CA PHE A 110 -5.21 -19.69 -5.49
C PHE A 110 -4.02 -19.60 -6.45
N THR A 111 -3.41 -20.75 -6.77
CA THR A 111 -2.25 -20.78 -7.67
C THR A 111 -2.64 -20.36 -9.09
N ALA A 112 -3.79 -20.85 -9.59
CA ALA A 112 -4.32 -20.45 -10.88
C ALA A 112 -4.59 -18.94 -10.93
N TRP A 113 -5.16 -18.37 -9.88
CA TRP A 113 -5.37 -16.92 -9.79
C TRP A 113 -4.06 -16.14 -9.77
N ILE A 114 -3.06 -16.57 -9.00
CA ILE A 114 -1.74 -15.94 -8.97
C ILE A 114 -1.04 -16.03 -10.34
N ASP A 115 -1.10 -17.20 -10.98
CA ASP A 115 -0.51 -17.39 -12.31
C ASP A 115 -1.20 -16.50 -13.34
N GLU A 116 -2.52 -16.38 -13.27
CA GLU A 116 -3.30 -15.59 -14.21
C GLU A 116 -3.15 -14.08 -14.01
N TYR A 117 -3.32 -13.59 -12.78
CA TYR A 117 -3.41 -12.15 -12.49
C TYR A 117 -2.08 -11.52 -12.10
N ILE A 118 -1.14 -12.27 -11.54
CA ILE A 118 0.13 -11.73 -11.03
C ILE A 118 1.31 -12.13 -11.91
N ARG A 119 1.54 -13.42 -12.15
CA ARG A 119 2.70 -13.88 -12.94
C ARG A 119 2.47 -13.75 -14.45
N GLY A 120 1.20 -13.80 -14.86
CA GLY A 120 0.76 -13.65 -16.25
C GLY A 120 0.55 -12.20 -16.68
N THR A 121 0.81 -11.23 -15.80
CA THR A 121 0.75 -9.80 -16.10
C THR A 121 2.15 -9.21 -16.06
N GLU A 122 2.45 -8.31 -17.00
CA GLU A 122 3.79 -7.72 -17.14
C GLU A 122 4.09 -6.74 -15.99
N ASP A 123 3.07 -5.98 -15.59
CA ASP A 123 3.16 -4.98 -14.54
C ASP A 123 1.82 -4.75 -13.82
N PHE A 124 1.81 -3.78 -12.90
CA PHE A 124 0.62 -3.45 -12.12
C PHE A 124 -0.52 -2.88 -12.99
N GLY A 125 -0.21 -2.17 -14.08
CA GLY A 125 -1.21 -1.63 -14.99
C GLY A 125 -1.93 -2.75 -15.74
N ALA A 126 -1.19 -3.76 -16.22
CA ALA A 126 -1.75 -4.95 -16.83
C ALA A 126 -2.62 -5.75 -15.84
N PHE A 127 -2.19 -5.86 -14.58
CA PHE A 127 -3.01 -6.44 -13.50
C PHE A 127 -4.33 -5.69 -13.29
N GLN A 128 -4.28 -4.36 -13.19
CA GLN A 128 -5.47 -3.53 -13.00
C GLN A 128 -6.44 -3.64 -14.18
N ALA A 129 -5.94 -3.60 -15.42
CA ALA A 129 -6.74 -3.77 -16.62
C ALA A 129 -7.45 -5.12 -16.63
N LYS A 130 -6.72 -6.20 -16.32
CA LYS A 130 -7.27 -7.56 -16.25
C LYS A 130 -8.33 -7.70 -15.17
N LEU A 131 -8.12 -7.13 -13.98
CA LEU A 131 -9.15 -7.09 -12.94
C LEU A 131 -10.40 -6.31 -13.37
N ALA A 132 -10.25 -5.24 -14.16
CA ALA A 132 -11.39 -4.46 -14.64
C ALA A 132 -12.21 -5.23 -15.69
N GLU A 133 -11.58 -6.10 -16.49
CA GLU A 133 -12.26 -6.99 -17.45
C GLU A 133 -13.09 -8.06 -16.75
N GLY A 134 -12.55 -8.72 -15.72
CA GLY A 134 -13.25 -9.75 -14.95
C GLY A 134 -14.40 -9.23 -14.07
N LYS A 135 -14.55 -7.91 -13.93
CA LYS A 135 -15.65 -7.25 -13.20
C LYS A 135 -16.91 -7.02 -14.04
N ARG A 136 -16.87 -7.28 -15.35
CA ARG A 136 -18.00 -7.13 -16.29
C ARG A 136 -18.92 -8.35 -16.29
#